data_AF-A0A7X8A986-F1
#
_entry.id   AF-A0A7X8A986-F1
#
_cell.length_a   1.000
_cell.length_b   1.000
_cell.length_c   1.000
_cell.angle_alpha   90.00
_cell.angle_beta   90.00
_cell.angle_gamma   90.00
#
_symmetry.space_group_name_H-M   'P 1'
#
loop_
_entity.id
_entity.type
_entity.pdbx_description
1 polymer ?
#
loop_
_entity_poly.entity_id
_entity_poly.type
_entity_poly.pdbx_seq_one_letter_code
_entity_poly.pdbx_strand_id
1 'polypeptide(L)'
;MDRGIVYLIGAGPGDIGLFTIKGIRCLQKADAVVYDFHLNSQILTYIKHDAEFIYAGKRGGHHAMTQDQINQALVDQAKQGKIVCRLKGGDPFVFGRGGEEAEVLAAEGIPFEIIPGVSSSIAAPAYAGIPLTHRKYSSSFAVITGNEDATKSDSTMNWDAIAKSFDTLVFLMGVKNLHGITAQLIKHGKNPETPAALVRWGTRPDQKTIVGTVGTIADLATEQGIKPPAVMVVGDVVKLRPVLSWYEKKPLFGQRILITREYTDEYGVLEDLGAELFEFPTVEIVPPADYAELDAAIEQIESYNWLVFTSANGFNYFLERFMTLGRDIRDLKGIRICAIGPKTAKAIQSFALKVDLVPEEFHAEGLCEAFLEGKKSLSGMRILLPRAGVARELFPDKVRSLGGVIDTPETYRGVKSEKHGKRLKRFLKEGRITVATFTSAMTFNNFMEIMGDEAHDVLKDVKIAAIGPVTARAIEKAGLEVAIMPDKATIGDMVIAIVEEVAQQ
;
A
#
# COMPACT_ATOMS: atom_id res chain seq x y z
N MET A 1 -11.94 -29.58 17.66
CA MET A 1 -11.24 -28.69 16.72
C MET A 1 -11.49 -27.28 17.23
N ASP A 2 -10.43 -26.52 17.51
CA ASP A 2 -10.60 -25.11 17.84
C ASP A 2 -11.24 -24.41 16.65
N ARG A 3 -12.39 -23.78 16.87
CA ARG A 3 -13.08 -23.00 15.84
C ARG A 3 -12.24 -21.76 15.53
N GLY A 4 -12.19 -21.38 14.26
CA GLY A 4 -11.57 -20.14 13.82
C GLY A 4 -12.31 -18.91 14.34
N ILE A 5 -11.75 -17.73 14.08
CA ILE A 5 -12.33 -16.43 14.47
C ILE A 5 -12.58 -15.58 13.22
N VAL A 6 -13.67 -14.80 13.24
CA VAL A 6 -13.99 -13.85 12.17
C VAL A 6 -13.82 -12.41 12.65
N TYR A 7 -12.95 -11.65 12.00
CA TYR A 7 -12.82 -10.22 12.18
C TYR A 7 -13.65 -9.48 11.13
N LEU A 8 -14.66 -8.72 11.54
CA LEU A 8 -15.41 -7.81 10.66
C LEU A 8 -14.75 -6.44 10.72
N ILE A 9 -14.02 -6.08 9.67
CA ILE A 9 -13.09 -4.94 9.67
C ILE A 9 -13.59 -3.84 8.74
N GLY A 10 -13.76 -2.65 9.30
CA GLY A 10 -13.96 -1.43 8.53
C GLY A 10 -12.67 -1.01 7.85
N ALA A 11 -12.68 -1.05 6.53
CA ALA A 11 -11.52 -0.75 5.71
C ALA A 11 -11.36 0.72 5.35
N GLY A 12 -12.26 1.57 5.85
CA GLY A 12 -12.25 2.99 5.52
C GLY A 12 -12.78 3.30 4.11
N PRO A 13 -12.76 4.58 3.72
CA PRO A 13 -13.37 5.05 2.47
C PRO A 13 -12.51 4.84 1.21
N GLY A 14 -11.21 4.55 1.36
CA GLY A 14 -10.30 4.31 0.24
C GLY A 14 -8.83 4.57 0.57
N ASP A 15 -8.52 5.70 1.20
CA ASP A 15 -7.17 6.04 1.67
C ASP A 15 -6.66 4.99 2.68
N ILE A 16 -5.49 4.39 2.39
CA ILE A 16 -4.89 3.37 3.27
C ILE A 16 -4.50 3.96 4.63
N GLY A 17 -4.20 5.26 4.69
CA GLY A 17 -3.87 5.97 5.93
C GLY A 17 -5.06 6.07 6.90
N LEU A 18 -6.28 5.84 6.42
CA LEU A 18 -7.48 5.76 7.26
C LEU A 18 -7.82 4.34 7.71
N PHE A 19 -7.04 3.35 7.29
CA PHE A 19 -7.18 1.98 7.76
C PHE A 19 -6.63 1.86 9.18
N THR A 20 -7.35 1.17 10.07
CA THR A 20 -6.98 1.18 11.49
C THR A 20 -5.78 0.26 11.77
N ILE A 21 -4.91 0.67 12.71
CA ILE A 21 -3.78 -0.15 13.18
C ILE A 21 -4.25 -1.55 13.64
N LYS A 22 -5.42 -1.61 14.28
CA LYS A 22 -6.02 -2.89 14.71
C LYS A 22 -6.43 -3.74 13.51
N GLY A 23 -7.02 -3.15 12.48
CA GLY A 23 -7.30 -3.82 11.21
C GLY A 23 -6.04 -4.41 10.58
N ILE A 24 -4.91 -3.67 10.58
CA ILE A 24 -3.64 -4.16 10.02
C ILE A 24 -3.17 -5.40 10.76
N ARG A 25 -3.17 -5.35 12.11
CA ARG A 25 -2.78 -6.49 12.95
C ARG A 25 -3.65 -7.72 12.75
N CYS A 26 -4.93 -7.56 12.45
CA CYS A 26 -5.83 -8.67 12.11
C CYS A 26 -5.50 -9.24 10.73
N LEU A 27 -5.30 -8.39 9.71
CA LEU A 27 -4.97 -8.82 8.35
C LEU A 27 -3.66 -9.59 8.26
N GLN A 28 -2.63 -9.17 8.99
CA GLN A 28 -1.33 -9.86 9.06
C GLN A 28 -1.43 -11.29 9.57
N LYS A 29 -2.51 -11.61 10.30
CA LYS A 29 -2.77 -12.96 10.85
C LYS A 29 -3.75 -13.76 9.99
N ALA A 30 -4.42 -13.14 9.03
CA ALA A 30 -5.52 -13.74 8.29
C ALA A 30 -5.06 -14.92 7.45
N ASP A 31 -5.83 -16.01 7.50
CA ASP A 31 -5.69 -17.17 6.62
C ASP A 31 -6.68 -17.08 5.44
N ALA A 32 -7.77 -16.31 5.61
CA ALA A 32 -8.72 -15.98 4.55
C ALA A 32 -9.19 -14.53 4.67
N VAL A 33 -9.36 -13.85 3.52
CA VAL A 33 -9.87 -12.48 3.43
C VAL A 33 -11.07 -12.43 2.49
N VAL A 34 -12.21 -11.98 3.01
CA VAL A 34 -13.47 -11.81 2.27
C VAL A 34 -13.75 -10.32 2.09
N TYR A 35 -13.99 -9.86 0.85
CA TYR A 35 -14.14 -8.42 0.55
C TYR A 35 -15.09 -8.17 -0.65
N ASP A 36 -15.80 -7.05 -0.66
CA ASP A 36 -16.91 -6.77 -1.59
C ASP A 36 -16.83 -5.40 -2.31
N PHE A 37 -15.77 -4.64 -2.10
CA PHE A 37 -15.59 -3.30 -2.68
C PHE A 37 -14.19 -3.13 -3.31
N HIS A 38 -13.96 -1.99 -3.95
CA HIS A 38 -12.65 -1.63 -4.50
C HIS A 38 -11.69 -1.35 -3.34
N LEU A 39 -10.81 -2.30 -3.04
CA LEU A 39 -9.76 -2.15 -2.05
C LEU A 39 -8.64 -1.26 -2.60
N ASN A 40 -8.00 -0.49 -1.73
CA ASN A 40 -6.67 0.02 -2.03
C ASN A 40 -5.70 -1.17 -2.09
N SER A 41 -4.91 -1.27 -3.16
CA SER A 41 -4.01 -2.39 -3.39
C SER A 41 -2.91 -2.53 -2.33
N GLN A 42 -2.53 -1.42 -1.66
CA GLN A 42 -1.57 -1.42 -0.55
C GLN A 42 -2.02 -2.34 0.58
N ILE A 43 -3.32 -2.65 0.71
CA ILE A 43 -3.79 -3.60 1.71
C ILE A 43 -3.17 -5.01 1.52
N LEU A 44 -2.78 -5.36 0.30
CA LEU A 44 -2.17 -6.65 -0.03
C LEU A 44 -0.80 -6.82 0.64
N THR A 45 -0.09 -5.74 0.96
CA THR A 45 1.24 -5.79 1.59
C THR A 45 1.16 -6.29 3.03
N TYR A 46 0.00 -6.16 3.66
CA TYR A 46 -0.26 -6.62 5.03
C TYR A 46 -0.86 -8.01 5.11
N ILE A 47 -1.15 -8.66 3.97
CA ILE A 47 -1.83 -9.96 3.92
C ILE A 47 -0.79 -11.05 3.68
N LYS A 48 -0.92 -12.19 4.36
CA LYS A 48 -0.05 -13.35 4.11
C LYS A 48 -0.15 -13.78 2.65
N HIS A 49 0.98 -14.21 2.08
CA HIS A 49 1.04 -14.59 0.68
C HIS A 49 0.04 -15.70 0.30
N ASP A 50 -0.07 -16.70 1.18
CA ASP A 50 -0.89 -17.90 1.06
C ASP A 50 -2.34 -17.72 1.54
N ALA A 51 -2.68 -16.56 2.12
CA ALA A 51 -4.05 -16.30 2.56
C ALA A 51 -5.04 -16.37 1.38
N GLU A 52 -6.16 -17.07 1.60
CA GLU A 52 -7.23 -17.20 0.63
C GLU A 52 -7.92 -15.84 0.40
N PHE A 53 -8.24 -15.49 -0.84
CA PHE A 53 -8.84 -14.19 -1.17
C PHE A 53 -10.17 -14.37 -1.90
N ILE A 54 -11.26 -14.07 -1.19
CA ILE A 54 -12.63 -14.37 -1.63
C ILE A 54 -13.33 -13.06 -1.97
N TYR A 55 -13.65 -12.87 -3.25
CA TYR A 55 -14.37 -11.69 -3.72
C TYR A 55 -15.88 -11.88 -3.60
N ALA A 56 -16.51 -11.03 -2.80
CA ALA A 56 -17.94 -11.01 -2.50
C ALA A 56 -18.71 -9.89 -3.23
N GLY A 57 -18.05 -9.08 -4.07
CA GLY A 57 -18.64 -7.91 -4.73
C GLY A 57 -19.39 -8.19 -6.04
N LYS A 58 -19.92 -7.15 -6.68
CA LYS A 58 -20.64 -7.25 -7.98
C LYS A 58 -19.65 -7.07 -9.14
N ARG A 59 -19.65 -7.99 -10.12
CA ARG A 59 -18.70 -7.94 -11.26
C ARG A 59 -19.45 -7.83 -12.59
N GLY A 60 -19.26 -6.74 -13.33
CA GLY A 60 -19.72 -6.62 -14.73
C GLY A 60 -21.22 -6.88 -14.98
N GLY A 61 -22.08 -6.72 -13.96
CA GLY A 61 -23.52 -7.05 -14.07
C GLY A 61 -23.91 -8.45 -13.57
N HIS A 62 -22.96 -9.33 -13.24
CA HIS A 62 -23.22 -10.61 -12.58
C HIS A 62 -23.04 -10.50 -11.05
N HIS A 63 -24.03 -11.01 -10.31
CA HIS A 63 -23.98 -11.16 -8.86
C HIS A 63 -22.95 -12.25 -8.51
N ALA A 64 -21.79 -11.89 -7.94
CA ALA A 64 -20.81 -12.91 -7.54
C ALA A 64 -21.27 -13.67 -6.29
N MET A 65 -21.82 -12.98 -5.28
CA MET A 65 -22.40 -13.59 -4.08
C MET A 65 -23.60 -12.76 -3.57
N THR A 66 -24.63 -13.45 -3.10
CA THR A 66 -25.72 -12.89 -2.27
C THR A 66 -25.24 -12.71 -0.83
N GLN A 67 -25.99 -11.97 0.00
CA GLN A 67 -25.61 -11.80 1.41
C GLN A 67 -25.52 -13.15 2.13
N ASP A 68 -26.46 -14.05 1.89
CA ASP A 68 -26.48 -15.37 2.52
C ASP A 68 -25.25 -16.20 2.11
N GLN A 69 -24.83 -16.09 0.85
CA GLN A 69 -23.60 -16.74 0.38
C GLN A 69 -22.35 -16.14 1.06
N ILE A 70 -22.30 -14.83 1.28
CA ILE A 70 -21.20 -14.18 2.01
C ILE A 70 -21.17 -14.71 3.45
N ASN A 71 -22.33 -14.71 4.12
CA ASN A 71 -22.47 -15.20 5.48
C ASN A 71 -22.00 -16.67 5.58
N GLN A 72 -22.44 -17.51 4.64
CA GLN A 72 -22.04 -18.92 4.59
C GLN A 72 -20.52 -19.07 4.38
N ALA A 73 -19.92 -18.28 3.48
CA ALA A 73 -18.47 -18.32 3.26
C ALA A 73 -17.68 -17.95 4.53
N LEU A 74 -18.14 -16.98 5.32
CA LEU A 74 -17.52 -16.64 6.60
C LEU A 74 -17.60 -17.81 7.58
N VAL A 75 -18.78 -18.43 7.68
CA VAL A 75 -19.04 -19.59 8.54
C VAL A 75 -18.17 -20.78 8.14
N ASP A 76 -18.12 -21.11 6.86
CA ASP A 76 -17.37 -22.27 6.35
C ASP A 76 -15.87 -22.13 6.57
N GLN A 77 -15.33 -20.93 6.33
CA GLN A 77 -13.91 -20.64 6.53
C GLN A 77 -13.56 -20.71 8.03
N ALA A 78 -14.38 -20.13 8.91
CA ALA A 78 -14.15 -20.18 10.35
C ALA A 78 -14.29 -21.61 10.92
N LYS A 79 -15.22 -22.43 10.40
CA LYS A 79 -15.37 -23.85 10.80
C LYS A 79 -14.16 -24.70 10.44
N GLN A 80 -13.33 -24.27 9.48
CA GLN A 80 -12.06 -24.90 9.16
C GLN A 80 -10.92 -24.52 10.13
N GLY A 81 -11.19 -23.73 11.17
CA GLY A 81 -10.18 -23.27 12.13
C GLY A 81 -9.39 -22.03 11.68
N LYS A 82 -9.78 -21.41 10.56
CA LYS A 82 -9.06 -20.27 9.96
C LYS A 82 -9.33 -18.96 10.70
N ILE A 83 -8.34 -18.07 10.68
CA ILE A 83 -8.51 -16.65 10.99
C ILE A 83 -9.06 -15.95 9.75
N VAL A 84 -10.32 -15.50 9.81
CA VAL A 84 -11.02 -14.89 8.67
C VAL A 84 -11.11 -13.38 8.87
N CYS A 85 -10.68 -12.61 7.88
CA CYS A 85 -10.89 -11.15 7.84
C CYS A 85 -11.97 -10.79 6.81
N ARG A 86 -13.12 -10.33 7.28
CA ARG A 86 -14.18 -9.75 6.45
C ARG A 86 -13.95 -8.24 6.32
N LEU A 87 -13.35 -7.82 5.21
CA LEU A 87 -13.14 -6.41 4.90
C LEU A 87 -14.42 -5.79 4.35
N LYS A 88 -14.84 -4.66 4.94
CA LYS A 88 -16.04 -3.91 4.57
C LYS A 88 -15.67 -2.46 4.32
N GLY A 89 -16.20 -1.85 3.25
CA GLY A 89 -15.92 -0.45 2.95
C GLY A 89 -16.47 0.48 4.03
N GLY A 90 -15.69 1.49 4.42
CA GLY A 90 -16.05 2.40 5.50
C GLY A 90 -16.02 1.71 6.86
N ASP A 91 -17.18 1.61 7.49
CA ASP A 91 -17.38 0.99 8.81
C ASP A 91 -18.35 -0.20 8.73
N PRO A 92 -18.13 -1.30 9.48
CA PRO A 92 -19.00 -2.48 9.42
C PRO A 92 -20.47 -2.20 9.75
N PHE A 93 -20.75 -1.26 10.65
CA PHE A 93 -22.07 -1.00 11.21
C PHE A 93 -22.74 0.26 10.66
N VAL A 94 -22.07 1.06 9.83
CA VAL A 94 -22.68 2.19 9.12
C VAL A 94 -23.13 1.76 7.73
N PHE A 95 -24.37 1.28 7.62
CA PHE A 95 -24.98 0.75 6.39
C PHE A 95 -24.17 -0.36 5.68
N GLY A 96 -23.25 -1.00 6.42
CA GLY A 96 -22.39 -2.07 5.90
C GLY A 96 -22.98 -3.47 6.04
N ARG A 97 -24.13 -3.64 6.73
CA ARG A 97 -24.73 -4.96 7.06
C ARG A 97 -23.86 -5.85 7.97
N GLY A 98 -22.89 -5.27 8.68
CA GLY A 98 -22.05 -6.03 9.62
C GLY A 98 -22.84 -6.64 10.78
N GLY A 99 -23.97 -6.04 11.17
CA GLY A 99 -24.86 -6.60 12.18
C GLY A 99 -25.46 -7.94 11.75
N GLU A 100 -26.00 -8.00 10.53
CA GLU A 100 -26.56 -9.23 9.96
C GLU A 100 -25.50 -10.34 9.84
N GLU A 101 -24.29 -9.98 9.38
CA GLU A 101 -23.16 -10.93 9.32
C GLU A 101 -22.78 -11.44 10.72
N ALA A 102 -22.76 -10.57 11.73
CA ALA A 102 -22.44 -10.93 13.12
C ALA A 102 -23.53 -11.81 13.78
N GLU A 103 -24.82 -11.57 13.49
CA GLU A 103 -25.93 -12.40 13.97
C GLU A 103 -25.79 -13.85 13.51
N VAL A 104 -25.45 -14.07 12.24
CA VAL A 104 -25.23 -15.42 11.70
C VAL A 104 -24.04 -16.10 12.39
N LEU A 105 -22.93 -15.39 12.58
CA LEU A 105 -21.76 -15.93 13.27
C LEU A 105 -22.08 -16.29 14.74
N ALA A 106 -22.84 -15.44 15.42
CA ALA A 106 -23.30 -15.71 16.79
C ALA A 106 -24.19 -16.95 16.86
N ALA A 107 -25.15 -17.09 15.94
CA ALA A 107 -26.05 -18.25 15.87
C ALA A 107 -25.29 -19.57 15.64
N GLU A 108 -24.20 -19.53 14.86
CA GLU A 108 -23.33 -20.68 14.61
C GLU A 108 -22.31 -20.93 15.75
N GLY A 109 -22.26 -20.06 16.76
CA GLY A 109 -21.30 -20.13 17.87
C GLY A 109 -19.85 -19.94 17.41
N ILE A 110 -19.63 -19.11 16.39
CA ILE A 110 -18.30 -18.76 15.87
C ILE A 110 -17.85 -17.47 16.58
N PRO A 111 -16.65 -17.46 17.21
CA PRO A 111 -16.08 -16.23 17.75
C PRO A 111 -15.92 -15.17 16.66
N PHE A 112 -16.31 -13.94 16.97
CA PHE A 112 -16.09 -12.81 16.06
C PHE A 112 -15.74 -11.54 16.82
N GLU A 113 -15.11 -10.61 16.12
CA GLU A 113 -14.75 -9.31 16.65
C GLU A 113 -15.02 -8.22 15.60
N ILE A 114 -15.62 -7.12 16.05
CA ILE A 114 -15.88 -5.95 15.21
C ILE A 114 -14.71 -4.98 15.34
N ILE A 115 -14.09 -4.64 14.22
CA ILE A 115 -13.03 -3.63 14.13
C ILE A 115 -13.63 -2.42 13.40
N PRO A 116 -13.97 -1.34 14.13
CA PRO A 116 -14.53 -0.14 13.51
C PRO A 116 -13.59 0.46 12.47
N GLY A 117 -14.18 1.14 11.48
CA GLY A 117 -13.45 1.83 10.43
C GLY A 117 -13.92 3.27 10.28
N VAL A 118 -13.16 4.07 9.52
CA VAL A 118 -13.56 5.44 9.22
C VAL A 118 -14.68 5.41 8.16
N SER A 119 -15.91 5.79 8.54
CA SER A 119 -17.03 5.80 7.60
C SER A 119 -16.87 6.88 6.52
N SER A 120 -17.29 6.56 5.29
CA SER A 120 -17.37 7.51 4.18
C SER A 120 -18.32 8.67 4.47
N SER A 121 -19.32 8.47 5.35
CA SER A 121 -20.22 9.55 5.80
C SER A 121 -19.49 10.69 6.50
N ILE A 122 -18.30 10.45 7.06
CA ILE A 122 -17.49 11.45 7.76
C ILE A 122 -16.28 11.85 6.91
N ALA A 123 -15.57 10.86 6.38
CA ALA A 123 -14.31 11.10 5.69
C ALA A 123 -14.47 11.77 4.34
N ALA A 124 -15.48 11.39 3.53
CA ALA A 124 -15.66 12.02 2.21
C ALA A 124 -15.95 13.54 2.35
N PRO A 125 -16.85 14.00 3.23
CA PRO A 125 -17.02 15.42 3.52
C PRO A 125 -15.74 16.08 4.04
N ALA A 126 -15.03 15.45 4.99
CA ALA A 126 -13.80 16.01 5.56
C ALA A 126 -12.70 16.24 4.49
N TYR A 127 -12.49 15.27 3.59
CA TYR A 127 -11.53 15.38 2.48
C TYR A 127 -12.04 16.30 1.36
N ALA A 128 -13.34 16.61 1.31
CA ALA A 128 -13.88 17.66 0.47
C ALA A 128 -13.81 19.06 1.11
N GLY A 129 -13.30 19.20 2.35
CA GLY A 129 -13.26 20.46 3.07
C GLY A 129 -14.63 20.88 3.64
N ILE A 130 -15.51 19.92 3.93
CA ILE A 130 -16.86 20.14 4.44
C ILE A 130 -16.97 19.46 5.81
N PRO A 131 -16.85 20.19 6.92
CA PRO A 131 -17.09 19.62 8.24
C PRO A 131 -18.59 19.32 8.42
N LEU A 132 -18.95 18.29 9.18
CA LEU A 132 -20.37 17.97 9.42
C LEU A 132 -21.00 18.82 10.53
N THR A 133 -20.17 19.38 11.41
CA THR A 133 -20.58 20.28 12.47
C THR A 133 -19.69 21.51 12.47
N HIS A 134 -20.25 22.65 12.82
CA HIS A 134 -19.53 23.90 12.93
C HIS A 134 -20.37 24.87 13.76
N ARG A 135 -19.78 25.54 14.77
CA ARG A 135 -20.52 26.36 15.74
C ARG A 135 -21.47 27.40 15.12
N LYS A 136 -21.14 27.92 13.93
CA LYS A 136 -21.97 28.90 13.22
C LYS A 136 -23.04 28.30 12.30
N TYR A 137 -22.91 27.03 11.90
CA TYR A 137 -23.69 26.45 10.79
C TYR A 137 -24.43 25.17 11.15
N SER A 138 -23.91 24.36 12.07
CA SER A 138 -24.44 23.03 12.34
C SER A 138 -24.04 22.55 13.73
N SER A 139 -25.05 22.30 14.56
CA SER A 139 -24.95 21.67 15.88
C SER A 139 -25.39 20.20 15.86
N SER A 140 -26.03 19.78 14.78
CA SER A 140 -26.62 18.45 14.60
C SER A 140 -26.40 17.94 13.18
N PHE A 141 -26.19 16.63 13.03
CA PHE A 141 -26.18 16.01 11.71
C PHE A 141 -26.83 14.62 11.74
N ALA A 142 -27.34 14.19 10.59
CA ALA A 142 -27.88 12.86 10.39
C ALA A 142 -27.24 12.17 9.18
N VAL A 143 -27.07 10.84 9.27
CA VAL A 143 -26.62 10.00 8.15
C VAL A 143 -27.79 9.13 7.71
N ILE A 144 -28.12 9.18 6.41
CA ILE A 144 -29.30 8.56 5.82
C ILE A 144 -28.88 7.69 4.64
N THR A 145 -29.56 6.55 4.44
CA THR A 145 -29.46 5.79 3.19
C THR A 145 -30.37 6.40 2.13
N GLY A 146 -29.82 6.72 0.97
CA GLY A 146 -30.59 7.16 -0.19
C GLY A 146 -31.17 6.00 -1.02
N ASN A 147 -30.90 4.75 -0.62
CA ASN A 147 -31.47 3.56 -1.24
C ASN A 147 -32.53 2.97 -0.30
N GLU A 148 -33.80 3.06 -0.70
CA GLU A 148 -34.89 2.31 -0.10
C GLU A 148 -35.18 1.06 -0.96
N ASP A 149 -35.75 0.03 -0.35
CA ASP A 149 -36.16 -1.18 -1.07
C ASP A 149 -37.30 -0.84 -2.05
N ALA A 150 -37.05 -0.99 -3.35
CA ALA A 150 -37.98 -0.66 -4.42
C ALA A 150 -39.26 -1.53 -4.42
N THR A 151 -39.31 -2.60 -3.63
CA THR A 151 -40.49 -3.45 -3.48
C THR A 151 -41.53 -2.92 -2.48
N LYS A 152 -41.20 -1.87 -1.71
CA LYS A 152 -42.13 -1.23 -0.78
C LYS A 152 -42.91 -0.11 -1.45
N SER A 153 -44.25 -0.13 -1.29
CA SER A 153 -45.17 0.87 -1.87
C SER A 153 -45.09 2.24 -1.20
N ASP A 154 -44.66 2.31 0.06
CA ASP A 154 -44.48 3.52 0.84
C ASP A 154 -43.03 3.67 1.32
N SER A 155 -42.52 4.90 1.28
CA SER A 155 -41.21 5.25 1.85
C SER A 155 -41.26 5.02 3.36
N THR A 156 -40.28 4.28 3.88
CA THR A 156 -40.14 4.05 5.33
C THR A 156 -39.53 5.23 6.06
N MET A 157 -38.99 6.21 5.33
CA MET A 157 -38.33 7.37 5.90
C MET A 157 -39.31 8.47 6.30
N ASN A 158 -39.11 9.00 7.50
CA ASN A 158 -39.81 10.20 7.97
C ASN A 158 -39.17 11.45 7.33
N TRP A 159 -39.54 11.73 6.09
CA TRP A 159 -39.03 12.87 5.31
C TRP A 159 -39.29 14.23 5.98
N ASP A 160 -40.39 14.36 6.71
CA ASP A 160 -40.71 15.59 7.45
C ASP A 160 -39.66 15.90 8.53
N ALA A 161 -39.33 14.89 9.34
CA ALA A 161 -38.28 15.01 10.34
C ALA A 161 -36.90 15.20 9.70
N ILE A 162 -36.58 14.44 8.65
CA ILE A 162 -35.28 14.54 7.96
C ILE A 162 -35.07 15.96 7.41
N ALA A 163 -36.10 16.57 6.80
CA ALA A 163 -35.98 17.90 6.20
C ALA A 163 -35.79 19.02 7.26
N LYS A 164 -36.44 18.89 8.43
CA LYS A 164 -36.59 19.98 9.40
C LYS A 164 -35.73 19.86 10.65
N SER A 165 -35.36 18.66 11.08
CA SER A 165 -34.81 18.41 12.42
C SER A 165 -33.28 18.48 12.50
N PHE A 166 -32.57 18.47 11.37
CA PHE A 166 -31.10 18.43 11.36
C PHE A 166 -30.51 19.56 10.50
N ASP A 167 -29.44 20.15 11.02
CA ASP A 167 -28.72 21.24 10.34
C ASP A 167 -27.99 20.70 9.10
N THR A 168 -27.30 19.55 9.26
CA THR A 168 -26.55 18.89 8.19
C THR A 168 -27.08 17.48 7.93
N LEU A 169 -27.34 17.16 6.67
CA LEU A 169 -27.76 15.82 6.23
C LEU A 169 -26.66 15.20 5.38
N VAL A 170 -26.35 13.94 5.64
CA VAL A 170 -25.41 13.14 4.84
C VAL A 170 -26.15 11.95 4.25
N PHE A 171 -26.24 11.85 2.93
CA PHE A 171 -26.85 10.73 2.24
C PHE A 171 -25.77 9.81 1.65
N LEU A 172 -25.83 8.53 2.02
CA LEU A 172 -25.05 7.45 1.45
C LEU A 172 -25.89 6.69 0.42
N MET A 173 -25.25 6.08 -0.58
CA MET A 173 -25.92 5.22 -1.58
C MET A 173 -27.06 5.91 -2.36
N GLY A 174 -27.10 7.25 -2.40
CA GLY A 174 -28.23 8.00 -2.96
C GLY A 174 -28.13 8.34 -4.45
N VAL A 175 -26.99 8.09 -5.11
CA VAL A 175 -26.71 8.60 -6.47
C VAL A 175 -27.82 8.30 -7.48
N LYS A 176 -28.35 7.07 -7.49
CA LYS A 176 -29.42 6.66 -8.41
C LYS A 176 -30.77 7.33 -8.12
N ASN A 177 -30.98 7.79 -6.89
CA ASN A 177 -32.24 8.34 -6.40
C ASN A 177 -32.14 9.84 -6.08
N LEU A 178 -31.09 10.53 -6.55
CA LEU A 178 -30.81 11.92 -6.17
C LEU A 178 -32.00 12.85 -6.41
N HIS A 179 -32.64 12.80 -7.59
CA HIS A 179 -33.83 13.60 -7.89
C HIS A 179 -34.98 13.31 -6.93
N GLY A 180 -35.19 12.05 -6.57
CA GLY A 180 -36.24 11.66 -5.61
C GLY A 180 -35.94 12.20 -4.21
N ILE A 181 -34.69 12.10 -3.75
CA ILE A 181 -34.25 12.60 -2.45
C ILE A 181 -34.41 14.11 -2.36
N THR A 182 -33.93 14.87 -3.34
CA THR A 182 -34.02 16.33 -3.35
C THR A 182 -35.47 16.81 -3.45
N ALA A 183 -36.29 16.15 -4.27
CA ALA A 183 -37.72 16.45 -4.37
C ALA A 183 -38.45 16.23 -3.03
N GLN A 184 -38.17 15.15 -2.31
CA GLN A 184 -38.77 14.91 -0.99
C GLN A 184 -38.32 15.94 0.04
N LEU A 185 -37.02 16.31 0.05
CA LEU A 185 -36.52 17.37 0.93
C LEU A 185 -37.27 18.69 0.70
N ILE A 186 -37.42 19.11 -0.55
CA ILE A 186 -38.13 20.35 -0.91
C ILE A 186 -39.61 20.27 -0.54
N LYS A 187 -40.28 19.16 -0.90
CA LYS A 187 -41.69 18.92 -0.58
C LYS A 187 -41.96 19.00 0.92
N HIS A 188 -41.03 18.53 1.74
CA HIS A 188 -41.12 18.55 3.21
C HIS A 188 -40.51 19.80 3.86
N GLY A 189 -40.25 20.86 3.08
CA GLY A 189 -39.95 22.19 3.61
C GLY A 189 -38.47 22.55 3.69
N LYS A 190 -37.55 21.74 3.16
CA LYS A 190 -36.15 22.17 2.98
C LYS A 190 -36.09 23.25 1.89
N ASN A 191 -35.45 24.38 2.17
CA ASN A 191 -35.27 25.44 1.17
C ASN A 191 -34.47 24.91 -0.05
N PRO A 192 -34.98 25.05 -1.30
CA PRO A 192 -34.25 24.66 -2.50
C PRO A 192 -32.85 25.28 -2.62
N GLU A 193 -32.65 26.48 -2.08
CA GLU A 193 -31.37 27.20 -2.07
C GLU A 193 -30.39 26.72 -0.98
N THR A 194 -30.79 25.74 -0.16
CA THR A 194 -29.88 25.14 0.84
C THR A 194 -28.65 24.57 0.11
N PRO A 195 -27.43 24.94 0.52
CA PRO A 195 -26.21 24.42 -0.09
C PRO A 195 -26.13 22.89 -0.03
N ALA A 196 -25.64 22.28 -1.10
CA ALA A 196 -25.41 20.86 -1.21
C ALA A 196 -24.10 20.55 -1.93
N ALA A 197 -23.46 19.46 -1.56
CA ALA A 197 -22.28 18.94 -2.24
C ALA A 197 -22.41 17.43 -2.46
N LEU A 198 -21.81 16.93 -3.53
CA LEU A 198 -21.72 15.50 -3.81
C LEU A 198 -20.25 15.14 -4.00
N VAL A 199 -19.74 14.26 -3.15
CA VAL A 199 -18.33 13.82 -3.11
C VAL A 199 -18.25 12.39 -3.61
N ARG A 200 -17.77 12.19 -4.83
CA ARG A 200 -17.50 10.87 -5.40
C ARG A 200 -16.10 10.42 -5.00
N TRP A 201 -15.95 9.13 -4.69
CA TRP A 201 -14.65 8.52 -4.33
C TRP A 201 -13.88 9.31 -3.26
N GLY A 202 -14.58 9.79 -2.23
CA GLY A 202 -13.95 10.56 -1.16
C GLY A 202 -12.71 9.88 -0.60
N THR A 203 -11.67 10.65 -0.34
CA THR A 203 -10.33 10.23 0.12
C THR A 203 -9.41 9.57 -0.91
N ARG A 204 -9.90 9.28 -2.12
CA ARG A 204 -9.06 8.70 -3.18
C ARG A 204 -8.52 9.78 -4.11
N PRO A 205 -7.45 9.50 -4.89
CA PRO A 205 -6.96 10.44 -5.88
C PRO A 205 -7.99 10.76 -6.98
N ASP A 206 -8.90 9.83 -7.28
CA ASP A 206 -10.00 10.06 -8.22
C ASP A 206 -11.24 10.69 -7.57
N GLN A 207 -11.07 11.33 -6.41
CA GLN A 207 -12.12 12.10 -5.75
C GLN A 207 -12.62 13.19 -6.70
N LYS A 208 -13.95 13.31 -6.80
CA LYS A 208 -14.58 14.41 -7.52
C LYS A 208 -15.68 15.01 -6.66
N THR A 209 -15.55 16.30 -6.37
CA THR A 209 -16.55 17.05 -5.61
C THR A 209 -17.28 18.04 -6.50
N ILE A 210 -18.62 17.95 -6.53
CA ILE A 210 -19.48 18.98 -7.12
C ILE A 210 -20.26 19.71 -6.02
N VAL A 211 -20.54 20.99 -6.23
CA VAL A 211 -21.28 21.86 -5.29
C VAL A 211 -22.42 22.51 -6.03
N GLY A 212 -23.57 22.61 -5.36
CA GLY A 212 -24.77 23.26 -5.84
C GLY A 212 -25.71 23.53 -4.66
N THR A 213 -27.00 23.43 -4.92
CA THR A 213 -28.06 23.56 -3.92
C THR A 213 -28.94 22.31 -3.94
N VAL A 214 -29.82 22.14 -2.95
CA VAL A 214 -30.81 21.05 -2.95
C VAL A 214 -31.62 21.05 -4.26
N GLY A 215 -31.95 22.22 -4.79
CA GLY A 215 -32.69 22.36 -6.05
C GLY A 215 -31.90 21.97 -7.31
N THR A 216 -30.57 21.98 -7.28
CA THR A 216 -29.73 21.86 -8.50
C THR A 216 -28.77 20.66 -8.49
N ILE A 217 -28.44 20.11 -7.33
CA ILE A 217 -27.37 19.12 -7.18
C ILE A 217 -27.64 17.81 -7.94
N ALA A 218 -28.91 17.42 -8.11
CA ALA A 218 -29.28 16.22 -8.85
C ALA A 218 -29.05 16.37 -10.36
N ASP A 219 -29.43 17.52 -10.94
CA ASP A 219 -29.19 17.83 -12.35
C ASP A 219 -27.68 17.93 -12.61
N LEU A 220 -26.94 18.66 -11.76
CA LEU A 220 -25.48 18.77 -11.85
C LEU A 220 -24.78 17.40 -11.79
N ALA A 221 -25.27 16.48 -10.95
CA ALA A 221 -24.73 15.13 -10.86
C ALA A 221 -24.94 14.34 -12.16
N THR A 222 -26.10 14.49 -12.80
CA THR A 222 -26.44 13.86 -14.08
C THR A 222 -25.61 14.45 -15.21
N GLU A 223 -25.56 15.78 -15.34
CA GLU A 223 -24.77 16.49 -16.35
C GLU A 223 -23.28 16.15 -16.27
N GLN A 224 -22.73 16.07 -15.06
CA GLN A 224 -21.32 15.73 -14.86
C GLN A 224 -21.02 14.23 -14.81
N GLY A 225 -22.03 13.38 -15.05
CA GLY A 225 -21.90 11.93 -15.09
C GLY A 225 -21.37 11.31 -13.79
N ILE A 226 -21.78 11.84 -12.63
CA ILE A 226 -21.38 11.29 -11.33
C ILE A 226 -21.98 9.90 -11.15
N LYS A 227 -21.10 8.93 -10.85
CA LYS A 227 -21.46 7.53 -10.62
C LYS A 227 -21.19 7.14 -9.15
N PRO A 228 -21.89 6.12 -8.62
CA PRO A 228 -21.54 5.53 -7.34
C PRO A 228 -20.08 5.04 -7.30
N PRO A 229 -19.44 5.01 -6.12
CA PRO A 229 -19.93 5.51 -4.84
C PRO A 229 -19.75 7.03 -4.68
N ALA A 230 -20.76 7.71 -4.12
CA ALA A 230 -20.67 9.12 -3.75
C ALA A 230 -21.50 9.43 -2.50
N VAL A 231 -21.08 10.45 -1.76
CA VAL A 231 -21.70 10.94 -0.52
C VAL A 231 -22.27 12.32 -0.78
N MET A 232 -23.57 12.51 -0.56
CA MET A 232 -24.20 13.83 -0.65
C MET A 232 -24.25 14.47 0.73
N VAL A 233 -23.86 15.74 0.83
CA VAL A 233 -23.97 16.55 2.04
C VAL A 233 -24.90 17.71 1.74
N VAL A 234 -25.89 17.95 2.60
CA VAL A 234 -26.83 19.07 2.50
C VAL A 234 -26.77 19.88 3.79
N GLY A 235 -26.51 21.18 3.67
CA GLY A 235 -26.46 22.10 4.82
C GLY A 235 -25.46 23.23 4.63
N ASP A 236 -25.55 24.24 5.49
CA ASP A 236 -24.74 25.45 5.38
C ASP A 236 -23.24 25.22 5.57
N VAL A 237 -22.84 24.10 6.16
CA VAL A 237 -21.44 23.69 6.27
C VAL A 237 -20.74 23.55 4.91
N VAL A 238 -21.47 23.33 3.81
CA VAL A 238 -20.92 23.27 2.45
C VAL A 238 -20.29 24.62 2.05
N LYS A 239 -20.77 25.74 2.61
CA LYS A 239 -20.21 27.09 2.37
C LYS A 239 -18.74 27.22 2.83
N LEU A 240 -18.25 26.32 3.68
CA LEU A 240 -16.86 26.32 4.14
C LEU A 240 -15.87 25.74 3.14
N ARG A 241 -16.33 24.93 2.18
CA ARG A 241 -15.46 24.24 1.22
C ARG A 241 -14.50 25.15 0.44
N PRO A 242 -14.91 26.33 -0.07
CA PRO A 242 -13.97 27.21 -0.79
C PRO A 242 -12.71 27.53 0.02
N VAL A 243 -12.84 27.64 1.34
CA VAL A 243 -11.74 27.95 2.27
C VAL A 243 -11.03 26.69 2.77
N LEU A 244 -11.78 25.62 3.05
CA LEU A 244 -11.25 24.41 3.71
C LEU A 244 -10.86 23.27 2.75
N SER A 245 -11.08 23.40 1.44
CA SER A 245 -10.67 22.39 0.46
C SER A 245 -9.15 22.27 0.39
N TRP A 246 -8.58 21.31 1.13
CA TRP A 246 -7.14 21.08 1.23
C TRP A 246 -6.67 19.89 0.38
N TYR A 247 -7.46 18.80 0.34
CA TYR A 247 -7.01 17.53 -0.27
C TYR A 247 -6.86 17.60 -1.80
N GLU A 248 -7.88 18.11 -2.49
CA GLU A 248 -7.87 18.26 -3.97
C GLU A 248 -6.89 19.35 -4.46
N LYS A 249 -6.29 20.12 -3.54
CA LYS A 249 -5.26 21.13 -3.85
C LYS A 249 -3.84 20.61 -3.61
N LYS A 250 -3.68 19.36 -3.16
CA LYS A 250 -2.37 18.79 -2.94
C LYS A 250 -1.62 18.63 -4.28
N PRO A 251 -0.28 18.79 -4.30
CA PRO A 251 0.49 18.80 -5.56
C PRO A 251 0.38 17.52 -6.39
N LEU A 252 0.20 16.36 -5.74
CA LEU A 252 0.07 15.06 -6.41
C LEU A 252 -1.36 14.50 -6.33
N PHE A 253 -2.36 15.34 -6.06
CA PHE A 253 -3.75 14.89 -6.12
C PHE A 253 -4.07 14.33 -7.52
N GLY A 254 -4.79 13.21 -7.58
CA GLY A 254 -5.08 12.50 -8.83
C GLY A 254 -4.00 11.51 -9.29
N GLN A 255 -2.82 11.52 -8.65
CA GLN A 255 -1.70 10.69 -9.06
C GLN A 255 -1.76 9.30 -8.42
N ARG A 256 -1.45 8.28 -9.22
CA ARG A 256 -1.36 6.88 -8.81
C ARG A 256 -0.01 6.33 -9.23
N ILE A 257 0.85 6.07 -8.25
CA ILE A 257 2.27 5.81 -8.50
C ILE A 257 2.58 4.35 -8.18
N LEU A 258 3.01 3.60 -9.19
CA LEU A 258 3.49 2.24 -9.04
C LEU A 258 4.94 2.22 -8.56
N ILE A 259 5.18 1.51 -7.46
CA ILE A 259 6.50 1.29 -6.87
C ILE A 259 6.90 -0.17 -7.11
N THR A 260 7.91 -0.43 -7.94
CA THR A 260 8.27 -1.81 -8.33
C THR A 260 9.24 -2.51 -7.38
N ARG A 261 9.32 -2.02 -6.14
CA ARG A 261 10.20 -2.50 -5.07
C ARG A 261 9.48 -2.43 -3.73
N GLU A 262 10.08 -3.00 -2.70
CA GLU A 262 9.60 -2.85 -1.33
C GLU A 262 9.52 -1.37 -0.92
N TYR A 263 8.42 -1.01 -0.28
CA TYR A 263 8.17 0.34 0.24
C TYR A 263 9.25 0.75 1.24
N THR A 264 9.63 2.03 1.18
CA THR A 264 10.51 2.68 2.15
C THR A 264 9.89 4.02 2.54
N ASP A 265 10.23 4.51 3.74
CA ASP A 265 9.73 5.79 4.25
C ASP A 265 10.03 6.98 3.32
N GLU A 266 11.04 6.87 2.45
CA GLU A 266 11.36 7.87 1.43
C GLU A 266 10.20 8.11 0.45
N TYR A 267 9.37 7.10 0.18
CA TYR A 267 8.19 7.23 -0.67
C TYR A 267 7.00 7.90 0.03
N GLY A 268 6.98 7.95 1.37
CA GLY A 268 5.88 8.52 2.15
C GLY A 268 5.61 9.99 1.82
N VAL A 269 6.64 10.73 1.38
CA VAL A 269 6.50 12.11 0.89
C VAL A 269 5.50 12.22 -0.26
N LEU A 270 5.41 11.21 -1.14
CA LEU A 270 4.46 11.22 -2.26
C LEU A 270 3.00 11.12 -1.76
N GLU A 271 2.74 10.32 -0.72
CA GLU A 271 1.43 10.18 -0.08
C GLU A 271 1.03 11.46 0.66
N ASP A 272 1.99 12.04 1.38
CA ASP A 272 1.82 13.34 2.05
C ASP A 272 1.42 14.44 1.05
N LEU A 273 1.99 14.37 -0.16
CA LEU A 273 1.66 15.26 -1.27
C LEU A 273 0.42 14.83 -2.08
N GLY A 274 -0.29 13.76 -1.69
CA GLY A 274 -1.62 13.43 -2.20
C GLY A 274 -1.69 12.30 -3.22
N ALA A 275 -0.58 11.61 -3.51
CA ALA A 275 -0.57 10.45 -4.39
C ALA A 275 -1.10 9.18 -3.67
N GLU A 276 -1.68 8.25 -4.43
CA GLU A 276 -1.92 6.86 -3.99
C GLU A 276 -0.78 6.00 -4.52
N LEU A 277 -0.15 5.23 -3.65
CA LEU A 277 0.96 4.36 -4.04
C LEU A 277 0.46 2.94 -4.28
N PHE A 278 1.01 2.29 -5.28
CA PHE A 278 0.76 0.89 -5.60
C PHE A 278 2.08 0.15 -5.43
N GLU A 279 2.22 -0.60 -4.33
CA GLU A 279 3.43 -1.36 -4.10
C GLU A 279 3.39 -2.68 -4.90
N PHE A 280 4.41 -2.88 -5.74
CA PHE A 280 4.60 -4.09 -6.53
C PHE A 280 6.07 -4.55 -6.55
N PRO A 281 6.60 -5.10 -5.45
CA PRO A 281 7.97 -5.59 -5.46
C PRO A 281 8.09 -6.74 -6.45
N THR A 282 8.83 -6.52 -7.54
CA THR A 282 9.05 -7.54 -8.58
C THR A 282 10.25 -8.44 -8.30
N VAL A 283 10.98 -8.12 -7.24
CA VAL A 283 12.08 -8.89 -6.68
C VAL A 283 11.74 -9.18 -5.23
N GLU A 284 11.83 -10.45 -4.84
CA GLU A 284 11.78 -10.89 -3.46
C GLU A 284 13.17 -11.28 -3.00
N ILE A 285 13.54 -10.84 -1.80
CA ILE A 285 14.77 -11.27 -1.15
C ILE A 285 14.42 -12.48 -0.30
N VAL A 286 15.00 -13.63 -0.64
CA VAL A 286 14.79 -14.91 0.06
C VAL A 286 16.11 -15.43 0.60
N PRO A 287 16.08 -16.37 1.56
CA PRO A 287 17.30 -17.05 2.01
C PRO A 287 18.04 -17.81 0.89
N PRO A 288 19.32 -18.21 1.12
CA PRO A 288 20.07 -18.96 0.13
C PRO A 288 19.45 -20.35 -0.07
N ALA A 289 19.77 -21.01 -1.18
CA ALA A 289 19.29 -22.38 -1.41
C ALA A 289 19.89 -23.37 -0.41
N ASP A 290 21.12 -23.08 0.00
CA ASP A 290 21.93 -23.90 0.89
C ASP A 290 22.70 -22.98 1.83
N TYR A 291 22.80 -23.39 3.09
CA TYR A 291 23.53 -22.69 4.13
C TYR A 291 24.91 -23.28 4.39
N ALA A 292 25.30 -24.39 3.76
CA ALA A 292 26.51 -25.15 4.11
C ALA A 292 27.79 -24.29 4.18
N GLU A 293 28.07 -23.46 3.17
CA GLU A 293 29.24 -22.58 3.17
C GLU A 293 29.16 -21.50 4.25
N LEU A 294 27.95 -20.96 4.48
CA LEU A 294 27.73 -19.93 5.49
C LEU A 294 27.89 -20.49 6.90
N ASP A 295 27.32 -21.67 7.16
CA ASP A 295 27.41 -22.37 8.45
C ASP A 295 28.86 -22.73 8.75
N ALA A 296 29.60 -23.26 7.77
CA ALA A 296 31.02 -23.56 7.93
C ALA A 296 31.85 -22.30 8.24
N ALA A 297 31.53 -21.17 7.60
CA ALA A 297 32.17 -19.89 7.90
C ALA A 297 31.81 -19.39 9.31
N ILE A 298 30.56 -19.55 9.76
CA ILE A 298 30.11 -19.15 11.10
C ILE A 298 30.72 -20.04 12.19
N GLU A 299 30.91 -21.34 11.93
CA GLU A 299 31.61 -22.24 12.84
C GLU A 299 33.06 -21.79 13.08
N GLN A 300 33.72 -21.25 12.06
CA GLN A 300 35.09 -20.75 12.12
C GLN A 300 35.18 -19.22 12.20
N ILE A 301 34.13 -18.54 12.69
CA ILE A 301 34.01 -17.08 12.61
C ILE A 301 35.21 -16.34 13.21
N GLU A 302 35.75 -16.86 14.31
CA GLU A 302 36.89 -16.32 15.06
C GLU A 302 38.21 -16.34 14.25
N SER A 303 38.27 -17.12 13.16
CA SER A 303 39.44 -17.21 12.29
C SER A 303 39.52 -16.06 11.28
N TYR A 304 38.44 -15.31 11.08
CA TYR A 304 38.42 -14.18 10.16
C TYR A 304 38.95 -12.91 10.82
N ASN A 305 39.72 -12.14 10.06
CA ASN A 305 40.17 -10.81 10.49
C ASN A 305 39.14 -9.73 10.12
N TRP A 306 38.38 -9.97 9.05
CA TRP A 306 37.41 -9.03 8.52
C TRP A 306 36.08 -9.69 8.15
N LEU A 307 35.00 -9.00 8.49
CA LEU A 307 33.65 -9.20 7.95
C LEU A 307 33.33 -8.03 7.03
N VAL A 308 33.03 -8.32 5.78
CA VAL A 308 32.73 -7.29 4.78
C VAL A 308 31.29 -7.48 4.32
N PHE A 309 30.48 -6.41 4.41
CA PHE A 309 29.09 -6.43 3.97
C PHE A 309 28.87 -5.42 2.85
N THR A 310 28.45 -5.94 1.68
CA THR A 310 28.12 -5.13 0.50
C THR A 310 26.63 -4.78 0.40
N SER A 311 25.82 -5.18 1.36
CA SER A 311 24.42 -4.78 1.47
C SER A 311 23.91 -4.96 2.90
N ALA A 312 22.91 -4.16 3.28
CA ALA A 312 22.20 -4.35 4.54
C ALA A 312 21.51 -5.73 4.62
N ASN A 313 21.00 -6.23 3.48
CA ASN A 313 20.43 -7.57 3.40
C ASN A 313 21.49 -8.65 3.70
N GLY A 314 22.69 -8.51 3.14
CA GLY A 314 23.79 -9.45 3.40
C GLY A 314 24.10 -9.58 4.89
N PHE A 315 24.09 -8.44 5.61
CA PHE A 315 24.25 -8.41 7.06
C PHE A 315 23.06 -8.99 7.82
N ASN A 316 21.83 -8.61 7.48
CA ASN A 316 20.63 -9.08 8.18
C ASN A 316 20.47 -10.60 8.09
N TYR A 317 20.63 -11.17 6.88
CA TYR A 317 20.54 -12.61 6.68
C TYR A 317 21.71 -13.37 7.31
N PHE A 318 22.92 -12.81 7.27
CA PHE A 318 24.06 -13.34 8.03
C PHE A 318 23.72 -13.41 9.52
N LEU A 319 23.24 -12.30 10.09
CA LEU A 319 22.96 -12.20 11.52
C LEU A 319 21.82 -13.13 11.95
N GLU A 320 20.74 -13.21 11.16
CA GLU A 320 19.64 -14.13 11.40
C GLU A 320 20.13 -15.59 11.45
N ARG A 321 20.95 -16.00 10.46
CA ARG A 321 21.52 -17.35 10.47
C ARG A 321 22.49 -17.56 11.63
N PHE A 322 23.35 -16.59 11.90
CA PHE A 322 24.31 -16.61 13.00
C PHE A 322 23.62 -16.85 14.36
N MET A 323 22.54 -16.11 14.63
CA MET A 323 21.72 -16.30 15.84
C MET A 323 20.98 -17.64 15.84
N THR A 324 20.49 -18.10 14.68
CA THR A 324 19.81 -19.40 14.54
C THR A 324 20.74 -20.57 14.91
N LEU A 325 22.04 -20.45 14.63
CA LEU A 325 23.07 -21.41 15.04
C LEU A 325 23.47 -21.29 16.51
N GLY A 326 22.78 -20.46 17.30
CA GLY A 326 23.04 -20.26 18.73
C GLY A 326 24.28 -19.42 19.03
N ARG A 327 24.84 -18.72 18.04
CA ARG A 327 25.94 -17.75 18.26
C ARG A 327 25.42 -16.45 18.85
N ASP A 328 26.34 -15.67 19.41
CA ASP A 328 26.08 -14.36 19.99
C ASP A 328 26.97 -13.29 19.34
N ILE A 329 26.51 -12.05 19.22
CA ILE A 329 27.31 -10.95 18.66
C ILE A 329 28.68 -10.77 19.35
N ARG A 330 28.82 -11.21 20.60
CA ARG A 330 30.09 -11.25 21.34
C ARG A 330 31.11 -12.19 20.71
N ASP A 331 30.69 -13.20 19.96
CA ASP A 331 31.56 -14.11 19.22
C ASP A 331 32.24 -13.41 18.02
N LEU A 332 31.77 -12.22 17.64
CA LEU A 332 32.43 -11.37 16.63
C LEU A 332 33.58 -10.53 17.22
N LYS A 333 33.90 -10.69 18.50
CA LYS A 333 34.96 -9.94 19.18
C LYS A 333 36.30 -10.14 18.48
N GLY A 334 36.96 -9.03 18.15
CA GLY A 334 38.29 -9.03 17.53
C GLY A 334 38.26 -9.05 16.01
N ILE A 335 37.09 -9.26 15.41
CA ILE A 335 36.88 -9.19 13.96
C ILE A 335 36.56 -7.75 13.58
N ARG A 336 37.21 -7.22 12.55
CA ARG A 336 36.90 -5.88 12.03
C ARG A 336 35.75 -5.93 11.04
N ILE A 337 34.91 -4.90 11.02
CA ILE A 337 33.73 -4.87 10.14
C ILE A 337 33.86 -3.75 9.11
N CYS A 338 33.69 -4.09 7.84
CA CYS A 338 33.56 -3.14 6.75
C CYS A 338 32.13 -3.14 6.20
N ALA A 339 31.55 -1.96 6.05
CA ALA A 339 30.27 -1.76 5.39
C ALA A 339 30.50 -0.96 4.11
N ILE A 340 29.93 -1.39 2.98
CA ILE A 340 30.11 -0.71 1.69
C ILE A 340 29.62 0.74 1.66
N GLY A 341 28.69 1.10 2.54
CA GLY A 341 28.10 2.43 2.57
C GLY A 341 27.22 2.69 3.80
N PRO A 342 26.70 3.92 3.94
CA PRO A 342 26.04 4.40 5.16
C PRO A 342 24.82 3.57 5.58
N LYS A 343 24.01 3.09 4.63
CA LYS A 343 22.82 2.27 4.93
C LYS A 343 23.19 0.92 5.55
N THR A 344 24.20 0.26 5.00
CA THR A 344 24.73 -1.01 5.56
C THR A 344 25.37 -0.77 6.92
N ALA A 345 26.11 0.33 7.07
CA ALA A 345 26.73 0.69 8.35
C ALA A 345 25.67 0.91 9.45
N LYS A 346 24.58 1.63 9.13
CA LYS A 346 23.46 1.85 10.04
C LYS A 346 22.76 0.54 10.46
N ALA A 347 22.59 -0.39 9.52
CA ALA A 347 22.03 -1.71 9.82
C ALA A 347 22.94 -2.53 10.75
N ILE A 348 24.26 -2.46 10.59
CA ILE A 348 25.21 -3.12 11.50
C ILE A 348 25.16 -2.49 12.89
N GLN A 349 25.17 -1.15 12.95
CA GLN A 349 25.17 -0.40 14.20
C GLN A 349 23.88 -0.57 15.02
N SER A 350 22.73 -0.88 14.40
CA SER A 350 21.49 -1.15 15.15
C SER A 350 21.58 -2.40 16.02
N PHE A 351 22.59 -3.25 15.81
CA PHE A 351 22.91 -4.40 16.67
C PHE A 351 24.12 -4.16 17.57
N ALA A 352 24.45 -2.89 17.84
CA ALA A 352 25.56 -2.47 18.68
C ALA A 352 26.96 -2.93 18.20
N LEU A 353 27.09 -3.28 16.92
CA LEU A 353 28.37 -3.60 16.30
C LEU A 353 29.05 -2.33 15.76
N LYS A 354 30.36 -2.22 15.99
CA LYS A 354 31.17 -1.12 15.45
C LYS A 354 31.54 -1.42 14.01
N VAL A 355 31.34 -0.45 13.13
CA VAL A 355 31.84 -0.47 11.75
C VAL A 355 33.21 0.21 11.74
N ASP A 356 34.25 -0.50 11.33
CA ASP A 356 35.63 -0.01 11.31
C ASP A 356 36.00 0.70 10.01
N LEU A 357 35.32 0.37 8.91
CA LEU A 357 35.58 0.95 7.59
C LEU A 357 34.28 1.14 6.79
N VAL A 358 34.12 2.34 6.24
CA VAL A 358 33.14 2.65 5.19
C VAL A 358 33.90 3.34 4.06
N PRO A 359 33.93 2.79 2.83
CA PRO A 359 34.56 3.44 1.68
C PRO A 359 33.93 4.80 1.37
N GLU A 360 34.68 5.70 0.74
CA GLU A 360 34.14 6.98 0.23
C GLU A 360 33.17 6.75 -0.94
N GLU A 361 33.53 5.82 -1.84
CA GLU A 361 32.71 5.41 -2.98
C GLU A 361 32.00 4.07 -2.71
N PHE A 362 30.67 4.04 -2.83
CA PHE A 362 29.83 2.92 -2.36
C PHE A 362 29.65 1.78 -3.38
N HIS A 363 30.71 1.46 -4.13
CA HIS A 363 30.72 0.39 -5.14
C HIS A 363 31.97 -0.49 -5.04
N ALA A 364 32.03 -1.57 -5.83
CA ALA A 364 33.07 -2.59 -5.69
C ALA A 364 34.49 -2.03 -5.86
N GLU A 365 34.67 -1.05 -6.74
CA GLU A 365 35.94 -0.35 -6.96
C GLU A 365 36.32 0.50 -5.74
N GLY A 366 35.40 1.30 -5.19
CA GLY A 366 35.64 2.07 -3.97
C GLY A 366 35.96 1.19 -2.75
N LEU A 367 35.33 0.01 -2.64
CA LEU A 367 35.70 -0.99 -1.65
C LEU A 367 37.14 -1.50 -1.84
N CYS A 368 37.56 -1.71 -3.09
CA CYS A 368 38.94 -2.09 -3.39
C CYS A 368 39.91 -0.99 -3.00
N GLU A 369 39.61 0.27 -3.30
CA GLU A 369 40.45 1.42 -2.93
C GLU A 369 40.56 1.51 -1.40
N ALA A 370 39.44 1.65 -0.70
CA ALA A 370 39.44 1.78 0.76
C ALA A 370 40.10 0.60 1.50
N PHE A 371 40.00 -0.62 0.96
CA PHE A 371 40.52 -1.81 1.63
C PHE A 371 41.94 -2.20 1.19
N LEU A 372 42.33 -1.93 -0.06
CA LEU A 372 43.56 -2.42 -0.67
C LEU A 372 44.58 -1.32 -0.97
N GLU A 373 44.21 -0.04 -0.92
CA GLU A 373 45.12 1.05 -1.20
C GLU A 373 46.33 1.03 -0.26
N GLY A 374 47.52 1.15 -0.86
CA GLY A 374 48.81 1.07 -0.16
C GLY A 374 49.23 -0.34 0.28
N LYS A 375 48.41 -1.38 0.12
CA LYS A 375 48.75 -2.76 0.52
C LYS A 375 49.43 -3.51 -0.62
N LYS A 376 50.67 -3.96 -0.38
CA LYS A 376 51.44 -4.80 -1.32
C LYS A 376 51.15 -6.29 -1.18
N SER A 377 50.58 -6.72 -0.05
CA SER A 377 50.21 -8.10 0.21
C SER A 377 49.12 -8.17 1.29
N LEU A 378 48.24 -9.15 1.17
CA LEU A 378 47.24 -9.55 2.17
C LEU A 378 47.54 -10.94 2.74
N SER A 379 48.79 -11.42 2.62
CA SER A 379 49.18 -12.74 3.14
C SER A 379 48.84 -12.87 4.63
N GLY A 380 48.19 -13.98 4.98
CA GLY A 380 47.71 -14.26 6.35
C GLY A 380 46.38 -13.58 6.72
N MET A 381 45.78 -12.80 5.84
CA MET A 381 44.46 -12.18 6.07
C MET A 381 43.34 -13.11 5.61
N ARG A 382 42.41 -13.44 6.53
CA ARG A 382 41.13 -14.10 6.21
C ARG A 382 40.00 -13.10 6.24
N ILE A 383 39.21 -13.07 5.17
CA ILE A 383 38.07 -12.18 5.00
C ILE A 383 36.82 -13.04 4.75
N LEU A 384 35.75 -12.73 5.45
CA LEU A 384 34.43 -13.26 5.15
C LEU A 384 33.60 -12.17 4.46
N LEU A 385 33.06 -12.48 3.29
CA LEU A 385 32.18 -11.61 2.51
C LEU A 385 30.83 -12.30 2.28
N PRO A 386 29.89 -12.22 3.24
CA PRO A 386 28.56 -12.74 3.05
C PRO A 386 27.78 -11.86 2.05
N ARG A 387 27.21 -12.46 1.01
CA ARG A 387 26.68 -11.70 -0.15
C ARG A 387 25.51 -12.39 -0.87
N ALA A 388 24.94 -11.69 -1.86
CA ALA A 388 23.96 -12.26 -2.77
C ALA A 388 24.57 -13.39 -3.62
N GLY A 389 23.76 -14.37 -4.02
CA GLY A 389 24.17 -15.48 -4.89
C GLY A 389 24.79 -15.05 -6.22
N VAL A 390 24.25 -13.97 -6.81
CA VAL A 390 24.82 -13.34 -8.01
C VAL A 390 25.39 -11.99 -7.61
N ALA A 391 26.72 -11.86 -7.66
CA ALA A 391 27.40 -10.60 -7.40
C ALA A 391 28.74 -10.51 -8.14
N ARG A 392 29.35 -9.33 -8.11
CA ARG A 392 30.60 -9.05 -8.84
C ARG A 392 31.80 -9.67 -8.12
N GLU A 393 32.69 -10.33 -8.86
CA GLU A 393 33.92 -10.94 -8.33
C GLU A 393 35.12 -9.98 -8.18
N LEU A 394 34.97 -8.72 -8.60
CA LEU A 394 36.09 -7.76 -8.62
C LEU A 394 36.87 -7.66 -7.29
N PHE A 395 36.16 -7.54 -6.16
CA PHE A 395 36.79 -7.44 -4.84
C PHE A 395 37.40 -8.77 -4.37
N PRO A 396 36.66 -9.90 -4.39
CA PRO A 396 37.24 -11.22 -4.10
C PRO A 396 38.49 -11.54 -4.93
N ASP A 397 38.47 -11.28 -6.23
CA ASP A 397 39.58 -11.58 -7.12
C ASP A 397 40.83 -10.76 -6.79
N LYS A 398 40.64 -9.48 -6.45
CA LYS A 398 41.74 -8.62 -5.99
C LYS A 398 42.30 -9.03 -4.62
N VAL A 399 41.46 -9.50 -3.70
CA VAL A 399 41.93 -10.03 -2.41
C VAL A 399 42.80 -11.27 -2.63
N ARG A 400 42.32 -12.20 -3.46
CA ARG A 400 43.05 -13.44 -3.80
C ARG A 400 44.36 -13.14 -4.52
N SER A 401 44.38 -12.17 -5.45
CA SER A 401 45.59 -11.82 -6.20
C SER A 401 46.69 -11.19 -5.34
N LEU A 402 46.32 -10.57 -4.20
CA LEU A 402 47.27 -10.04 -3.22
C LEU A 402 47.66 -11.06 -2.13
N GLY A 403 47.22 -12.32 -2.25
CA GLY A 403 47.56 -13.42 -1.35
C GLY A 403 46.67 -13.53 -0.10
N GLY A 404 45.53 -12.83 -0.07
CA GLY A 404 44.53 -12.97 1.00
C GLY A 404 43.60 -14.16 0.76
N VAL A 405 43.01 -14.69 1.83
CA VAL A 405 41.98 -15.73 1.79
C VAL A 405 40.62 -15.05 1.96
N ILE A 406 39.69 -15.33 1.05
CA ILE A 406 38.33 -14.79 1.10
C ILE A 406 37.29 -15.87 0.87
N ASP A 407 36.39 -16.00 1.83
CA ASP A 407 35.22 -16.86 1.76
C ASP A 407 34.01 -15.98 1.42
N THR A 408 33.20 -16.41 0.45
CA THR A 408 32.12 -15.60 -0.13
C THR A 408 30.77 -16.31 -0.08
N PRO A 409 30.31 -16.76 1.11
CA PRO A 409 29.10 -17.55 1.19
C PRO A 409 27.86 -16.73 0.79
N GLU A 410 26.91 -17.44 0.20
CA GLU A 410 25.61 -16.89 -0.12
C GLU A 410 24.78 -16.71 1.17
N THR A 411 24.26 -15.50 1.39
CA THR A 411 23.34 -15.23 2.51
C THR A 411 21.92 -14.94 2.08
N TYR A 412 21.72 -14.56 0.82
CA TYR A 412 20.38 -14.31 0.27
C TYR A 412 20.37 -14.41 -1.25
N ARG A 413 19.17 -14.54 -1.80
CA ARG A 413 18.90 -14.48 -3.24
C ARG A 413 17.84 -13.46 -3.55
N GLY A 414 18.05 -12.70 -4.62
CA GLY A 414 16.98 -11.98 -5.29
C GLY A 414 16.30 -12.94 -6.25
N VAL A 415 15.07 -13.35 -5.95
CA VAL A 415 14.24 -14.13 -6.87
C VAL A 415 13.14 -13.25 -7.43
N LYS A 416 12.61 -13.62 -8.60
CA LYS A 416 11.42 -12.97 -9.13
C LYS A 416 10.27 -13.19 -8.14
N SER A 417 9.62 -12.10 -7.75
CA SER A 417 8.50 -12.16 -6.83
C SER A 417 7.29 -12.81 -7.52
N GLU A 418 6.80 -13.91 -6.97
CA GLU A 418 5.50 -14.47 -7.34
C GLU A 418 4.37 -13.92 -6.46
N LYS A 419 4.71 -13.05 -5.48
CA LYS A 419 3.77 -12.53 -4.51
C LYS A 419 2.66 -11.74 -5.18
N HIS A 420 1.44 -12.22 -5.01
CA HIS A 420 0.19 -11.57 -5.41
C HIS A 420 0.12 -11.13 -6.89
N GLY A 421 0.99 -11.62 -7.79
CA GLY A 421 1.07 -11.12 -9.17
C GLY A 421 -0.27 -11.13 -9.91
N LYS A 422 -1.06 -12.20 -9.79
CA LYS A 422 -2.43 -12.26 -10.35
C LYS A 422 -3.40 -11.27 -9.71
N ARG A 423 -3.30 -11.06 -8.38
CA ARG A 423 -4.15 -10.12 -7.64
C ARG A 423 -3.83 -8.69 -8.02
N LEU A 424 -2.53 -8.38 -8.16
CA LEU A 424 -2.09 -7.04 -8.46
C LEU A 424 -2.33 -6.65 -9.92
N LYS A 425 -2.16 -7.57 -10.88
CA LYS A 425 -2.63 -7.36 -12.27
C LYS A 425 -4.06 -6.83 -12.33
N ARG A 426 -4.96 -7.38 -11.51
CA ARG A 426 -6.35 -6.90 -11.41
C ARG A 426 -6.41 -5.46 -10.89
N PHE A 427 -5.67 -5.14 -9.81
CA PHE A 427 -5.64 -3.79 -9.26
C PHE A 427 -5.01 -2.77 -10.21
N LEU A 428 -3.97 -3.14 -10.98
CA LEU A 428 -3.35 -2.27 -11.98
C LEU A 428 -4.25 -2.04 -13.20
N LYS A 429 -5.15 -2.98 -13.54
CA LYS A 429 -6.17 -2.75 -14.58
C LYS A 429 -7.30 -1.83 -14.11
N GLU A 430 -7.70 -1.96 -12.86
CA GLU A 430 -8.73 -1.11 -12.25
C GLU A 430 -8.19 0.27 -11.88
N GLY A 431 -6.92 0.32 -11.49
CA GLY A 431 -6.19 1.50 -11.09
C GLY A 431 -5.43 2.10 -12.27
N ARG A 432 -5.93 3.20 -12.82
CA ARG A 432 -5.19 3.99 -13.83
C ARG A 432 -3.91 4.55 -13.20
N ILE A 433 -2.81 3.83 -13.32
CA ILE A 433 -1.48 4.28 -12.91
C ILE A 433 -1.15 5.52 -13.74
N THR A 434 -0.55 6.53 -13.12
CA THR A 434 -0.07 7.74 -13.79
C THR A 434 1.45 7.79 -13.86
N VAL A 435 2.14 7.18 -12.88
CA VAL A 435 3.59 7.08 -12.82
C VAL A 435 4.01 5.65 -12.46
N ALA A 436 5.04 5.12 -13.11
CA ALA A 436 5.65 3.84 -12.74
C ALA A 436 7.14 4.01 -12.47
N THR A 437 7.60 3.54 -11.31
CA THR A 437 8.99 3.69 -10.89
C THR A 437 9.76 2.37 -11.03
N PHE A 438 10.97 2.45 -11.58
CA PHE A 438 11.88 1.31 -11.72
C PHE A 438 13.26 1.66 -11.18
N THR A 439 13.67 0.95 -10.12
CA THR A 439 14.95 1.21 -9.46
C THR A 439 16.09 0.30 -9.91
N SER A 440 15.86 -0.55 -10.91
CA SER A 440 16.91 -1.33 -11.58
C SER A 440 16.38 -1.89 -12.91
N ALA A 441 17.27 -2.27 -13.82
CA ALA A 441 16.88 -3.02 -15.01
C ALA A 441 16.19 -4.34 -14.66
N MET A 442 16.58 -4.99 -13.55
CA MET A 442 15.97 -6.23 -13.09
C MET A 442 14.51 -6.04 -12.67
N THR A 443 14.20 -4.98 -11.92
CA THR A 443 12.82 -4.73 -11.47
C THR A 443 11.89 -4.45 -12.66
N PHE A 444 12.40 -3.76 -13.69
CA PHE A 444 11.70 -3.54 -14.95
C PHE A 444 11.50 -4.83 -15.75
N ASN A 445 12.56 -5.61 -15.99
CA ASN A 445 12.45 -6.85 -16.75
C ASN A 445 11.51 -7.86 -16.08
N ASN A 446 11.60 -7.98 -14.74
CA ASN A 446 10.68 -8.83 -13.99
C ASN A 446 9.24 -8.31 -14.10
N PHE A 447 9.01 -6.99 -14.06
CA PHE A 447 7.67 -6.42 -14.28
C PHE A 447 7.12 -6.85 -15.64
N MET A 448 7.88 -6.66 -16.72
CA MET A 448 7.48 -7.03 -18.07
C MET A 448 7.13 -8.51 -18.17
N GLU A 449 7.96 -9.39 -17.58
CA GLU A 449 7.72 -10.83 -17.59
C GLU A 449 6.49 -11.23 -16.74
N ILE A 450 6.34 -10.65 -15.54
CA ILE A 450 5.19 -10.94 -14.68
C ILE A 450 3.91 -10.50 -15.38
N MET A 451 3.90 -9.32 -16.00
CA MET A 451 2.74 -8.75 -16.69
C MET A 451 2.42 -9.46 -18.00
N GLY A 452 3.43 -9.93 -18.74
CA GLY A 452 3.28 -10.56 -20.05
C GLY A 452 2.83 -9.54 -21.10
N ASP A 453 1.97 -9.97 -22.03
CA ASP A 453 1.48 -9.13 -23.14
C ASP A 453 0.78 -7.84 -22.67
N GLU A 454 0.27 -7.83 -21.43
CA GLU A 454 -0.45 -6.69 -20.85
C GLU A 454 0.48 -5.59 -20.32
N ALA A 455 1.80 -5.84 -20.25
CA ALA A 455 2.76 -4.90 -19.67
C ALA A 455 2.76 -3.56 -20.42
N HIS A 456 2.79 -3.63 -21.75
CA HIS A 456 2.78 -2.45 -22.62
C HIS A 456 1.47 -1.68 -22.49
N ASP A 457 0.32 -2.36 -22.42
CA ASP A 457 -0.98 -1.71 -22.25
C ASP A 457 -1.07 -0.95 -20.93
N VAL A 458 -0.52 -1.52 -19.84
CA VAL A 458 -0.48 -0.87 -18.53
C VAL A 458 0.46 0.33 -18.51
N LEU A 459 1.56 0.29 -19.27
CA LEU A 459 2.58 1.35 -19.26
C LEU A 459 2.42 2.39 -20.38
N LYS A 460 1.54 2.17 -21.36
CA LYS A 460 1.43 2.98 -22.58
C LYS A 460 1.26 4.47 -22.33
N ASP A 461 0.40 4.83 -21.38
CA ASP A 461 0.06 6.22 -21.05
C ASP A 461 0.59 6.62 -19.65
N VAL A 462 1.65 5.94 -19.19
CA VAL A 462 2.22 6.11 -17.85
C VAL A 462 3.57 6.82 -17.95
N LYS A 463 3.81 7.84 -17.12
CA LYS A 463 5.14 8.43 -16.98
C LYS A 463 6.07 7.43 -16.31
N ILE A 464 7.09 6.97 -17.01
CA ILE A 464 8.05 6.01 -16.45
C ILE A 464 9.23 6.74 -15.81
N ALA A 465 9.46 6.47 -14.52
CA ALA A 465 10.60 6.95 -13.76
C ALA A 465 11.68 5.87 -13.66
N ALA A 466 12.84 6.12 -14.24
CA ALA A 466 14.02 5.26 -14.13
C ALA A 466 15.00 5.87 -13.13
N ILE A 467 15.49 5.11 -12.15
CA ILE A 467 16.45 5.63 -11.16
C ILE A 467 17.80 6.06 -11.78
N GLY A 468 18.13 5.60 -12.99
CA GLY A 468 19.38 5.96 -13.64
C GLY A 468 19.62 5.28 -15.00
N PRO A 469 20.77 5.55 -15.65
CA PRO A 469 20.98 5.26 -17.07
C PRO A 469 20.90 3.79 -17.46
N VAL A 470 21.31 2.88 -16.57
CA VAL A 470 21.24 1.43 -16.83
C VAL A 470 19.79 0.96 -16.92
N THR A 471 18.94 1.45 -16.02
CA THR A 471 17.51 1.14 -16.01
C THR A 471 16.81 1.79 -17.19
N ALA A 472 17.15 3.04 -17.50
CA ALA A 472 16.60 3.76 -18.64
C ALA A 472 16.83 3.01 -19.97
N ARG A 473 18.06 2.55 -20.21
CA ARG A 473 18.37 1.73 -21.40
C ARG A 473 17.56 0.44 -21.48
N ALA A 474 17.23 -0.19 -20.35
CA ALA A 474 16.40 -1.40 -20.35
C ALA A 474 14.96 -1.09 -20.76
N ILE A 475 14.41 0.04 -20.30
CA ILE A 475 13.07 0.52 -20.65
C ILE A 475 13.00 0.89 -22.14
N GLU A 476 13.96 1.67 -22.63
CA GLU A 476 14.06 2.09 -24.03
C GLU A 476 14.20 0.90 -24.99
N LYS A 477 15.00 -0.11 -24.61
CA LYS A 477 15.15 -1.34 -25.41
C LYS A 477 13.84 -2.13 -25.54
N ALA A 478 12.92 -1.97 -24.59
CA ALA A 478 11.58 -2.58 -24.65
C ALA A 478 10.56 -1.72 -25.44
N GLY A 479 10.99 -0.60 -26.04
CA GLY A 479 10.16 0.29 -26.83
C GLY A 479 9.32 1.28 -26.01
N LEU A 480 9.70 1.53 -24.75
CA LEU A 480 9.04 2.46 -23.85
C LEU A 480 9.91 3.70 -23.61
N GLU A 481 9.28 4.83 -23.29
CA GLU A 481 9.97 6.09 -23.04
C GLU A 481 10.17 6.33 -21.54
N VAL A 482 11.35 6.84 -21.17
CA VAL A 482 11.64 7.27 -19.80
C VAL A 482 11.32 8.76 -19.70
N ALA A 483 10.27 9.09 -18.94
CA ALA A 483 9.85 10.47 -18.72
C ALA A 483 10.63 11.14 -17.57
N ILE A 484 11.02 10.37 -16.56
CA ILE A 484 11.64 10.89 -15.33
C ILE A 484 12.94 10.12 -15.07
N MET A 485 14.04 10.84 -14.89
CA MET A 485 15.29 10.27 -14.40
C MET A 485 16.00 11.28 -13.49
N PRO A 486 16.27 10.95 -12.22
CA PRO A 486 16.95 11.88 -11.32
C PRO A 486 18.44 12.01 -11.68
N ASP A 487 19.04 13.13 -11.29
CA ASP A 487 20.49 13.37 -11.47
C ASP A 487 21.35 12.34 -10.72
N LYS A 488 20.89 11.94 -9.53
CA LYS A 488 21.53 10.95 -8.68
C LYS A 488 20.65 9.72 -8.56
N ALA A 489 21.26 8.55 -8.65
CA ALA A 489 20.55 7.27 -8.63
C ALA A 489 20.14 6.84 -7.21
N THR A 490 19.33 7.66 -6.54
CA THR A 490 18.76 7.40 -5.21
C THR A 490 17.23 7.43 -5.24
N ILE A 491 16.59 6.86 -4.22
CA ILE A 491 15.11 6.90 -4.11
C ILE A 491 14.66 8.33 -3.80
N GLY A 492 15.29 9.00 -2.83
CA GLY A 492 15.01 10.40 -2.52
C GLY A 492 15.07 11.34 -3.73
N ASP A 493 16.12 11.26 -4.55
CA ASP A 493 16.23 12.10 -5.75
C ASP A 493 15.17 11.73 -6.81
N MET A 494 14.82 10.44 -6.95
CA MET A 494 13.73 10.01 -7.82
C MET A 494 12.37 10.56 -7.35
N VAL A 495 12.11 10.59 -6.04
CA VAL A 495 10.90 11.16 -5.45
C VAL A 495 10.82 12.66 -5.76
N ILE A 496 11.92 13.40 -5.62
CA ILE A 496 12.00 14.82 -5.98
C ILE A 496 11.68 15.02 -7.46
N ALA A 497 12.32 14.25 -8.34
CA ALA A 497 12.10 14.34 -9.79
C ALA A 497 10.64 14.03 -10.18
N ILE A 498 9.99 13.06 -9.51
CA ILE A 498 8.56 12.78 -9.71
C ILE A 498 7.71 13.97 -9.29
N VAL A 499 7.99 14.59 -8.14
CA VAL A 499 7.23 15.75 -7.67
C VAL A 499 7.38 16.91 -8.66
N GLU A 500 8.59 17.20 -9.14
CA GLU A 500 8.86 18.28 -10.08
C GLU A 500 8.15 18.07 -11.43
N GLU A 501 8.19 16.86 -11.97
CA GLU A 501 7.58 16.54 -13.27
C GLU A 501 6.04 16.51 -13.23
N VAL A 502 5.46 16.17 -12.07
CA VAL A 502 4.02 15.94 -11.95
C VAL A 502 3.28 17.16 -11.40
N ALA A 503 3.89 17.93 -10.51
CA ALA A 503 3.27 19.12 -9.92
C ALA A 503 3.28 20.37 -10.84
N GLN A 504 3.97 20.31 -11.98
CA GLN A 504 4.00 21.39 -12.99
C GLN A 504 2.80 21.37 -13.96
N GLN A 505 1.88 20.41 -13.82
CA GLN A 505 0.64 20.28 -14.60
C GLN A 505 -0.57 20.69 -13.76
#